data_AF-A0AA92FJ79-F1
#
_entry.id   AF-A0AA92FJ79-F1
#
_cell.length_a   1.000
_cell.length_b   1.000
_cell.length_c   1.000
_cell.angle_alpha   90.00
_cell.angle_beta   90.00
_cell.angle_gamma   90.00
#
_symmetry.space_group_name_H-M   'P 1'
#
loop_
_entity.id
_entity.type
_entity.pdbx_description
1 polymer ?
#
loop_
_entity_poly.entity_id
_entity_poly.type
_entity_poly.pdbx_seq_one_letter_code
_entity_poly.pdbx_strand_id
1 'polypeptide(L)'
;MIPFKVPSIFQDFSEQYPEAHKIQAVVKNGGNMARNSIARLWLSEGIPYAFKESPILYDEIRSWLSVKLDVDPKEISMTGSGRIGQSLAPSKLGTNFNEKSDLDLFIISENLLERLRQDFNAWSFNFESARIQPRNEREEGFWKDNLLRGHSYFSKGFF
;
A
#
# COMPACT_ATOMS: atom_id res chain seq x y z
N MET A 1 -20.29 -28.36 -0.85
CA MET A 1 -19.85 -27.03 -1.35
C MET A 1 -20.05 -27.03 -2.86
N ILE A 2 -20.69 -26.00 -3.44
CA ILE A 2 -20.82 -25.88 -4.90
C ILE A 2 -19.57 -25.12 -5.39
N PRO A 3 -18.72 -25.71 -6.24
CA PRO A 3 -17.55 -25.03 -6.79
C PRO A 3 -17.95 -23.73 -7.51
N PHE A 4 -17.10 -22.70 -7.40
CA PHE A 4 -17.25 -21.41 -8.09
C PHE A 4 -18.55 -20.63 -7.81
N LYS A 5 -19.33 -21.01 -6.79
CA LYS A 5 -20.51 -20.24 -6.40
C LYS A 5 -20.07 -18.90 -5.82
N VAL A 6 -20.40 -17.81 -6.52
CA VAL A 6 -20.19 -16.44 -6.04
C VAL A 6 -21.11 -16.20 -4.83
N PRO A 7 -20.57 -15.75 -3.68
CA PRO A 7 -21.40 -15.39 -2.52
C PRO A 7 -22.38 -14.27 -2.88
N SER A 8 -23.62 -14.34 -2.39
CA SER A 8 -24.67 -13.36 -2.72
C SER A 8 -24.31 -11.92 -2.35
N ILE A 9 -23.43 -11.72 -1.36
CA ILE A 9 -22.94 -10.39 -0.99
C ILE A 9 -22.15 -9.69 -2.12
N PHE A 10 -21.67 -10.44 -3.11
CA PHE A 10 -20.97 -9.92 -4.28
C PHE A 10 -21.82 -9.93 -5.55
N GLN A 11 -23.11 -10.25 -5.47
CA GLN A 11 -23.96 -10.48 -6.65
C GLN A 11 -24.04 -9.25 -7.58
N ASP A 12 -23.97 -8.05 -7.01
CA ASP A 12 -24.00 -6.77 -7.75
C ASP A 12 -22.61 -6.12 -7.88
N PHE A 13 -21.54 -6.91 -7.69
CA PHE A 13 -20.17 -6.43 -7.59
C PHE A 13 -19.33 -6.88 -8.80
N SER A 14 -19.70 -6.37 -9.98
CA SER A 14 -19.09 -6.73 -11.28
C SER A 14 -18.17 -5.66 -11.86
N GLU A 15 -18.16 -4.47 -11.27
CA GLU A 15 -17.39 -3.32 -11.76
C GLU A 15 -15.90 -3.46 -11.45
N GLN A 16 -15.04 -2.98 -12.37
CA GLN A 16 -13.59 -2.91 -12.15
C GLN A 16 -13.21 -1.89 -11.08
N TYR A 17 -14.02 -0.83 -10.95
CA TYR A 17 -13.85 0.28 -10.00
C TYR A 17 -15.16 0.51 -9.25
N PRO A 18 -15.52 -0.38 -8.31
CA PRO A 18 -16.79 -0.30 -7.60
C PRO A 18 -16.83 0.93 -6.70
N GLU A 19 -18.00 1.54 -6.61
CA GLU A 19 -18.19 2.73 -5.78
C GLU A 19 -17.86 2.47 -4.31
N ALA A 20 -17.28 3.47 -3.65
CA ALA A 20 -16.78 3.38 -2.28
C ALA A 20 -17.85 2.92 -1.27
N HIS A 21 -19.10 3.32 -1.48
CA HIS A 21 -20.21 2.92 -0.60
C HIS A 21 -20.58 1.44 -0.78
N LYS A 22 -20.48 0.88 -1.99
CA LYS A 22 -20.67 -0.56 -2.25
C LYS A 22 -19.57 -1.35 -1.54
N ILE A 23 -18.30 -0.93 -1.70
CA ILE A 23 -17.17 -1.53 -0.97
C ILE A 23 -17.43 -1.50 0.54
N GLN A 24 -17.84 -0.35 1.07
CA GLN A 24 -18.10 -0.20 2.51
C GLN A 24 -19.22 -1.13 2.99
N ALA A 25 -20.31 -1.25 2.24
CA ALA A 25 -21.42 -2.14 2.59
C ALA A 25 -20.99 -3.61 2.65
N VAL A 26 -20.23 -4.07 1.66
CA VAL A 26 -19.69 -5.45 1.62
C VAL A 26 -18.74 -5.71 2.78
N VAL A 27 -17.81 -4.78 3.06
CA VAL A 27 -16.82 -4.92 4.14
C VAL A 27 -17.47 -4.93 5.53
N LYS A 28 -18.53 -4.15 5.73
CA LYS A 28 -19.28 -4.10 7.00
C LYS A 28 -20.07 -5.38 7.24
N ASN A 29 -20.73 -5.90 6.21
CA ASN A 29 -21.70 -6.99 6.36
C ASN A 29 -21.14 -8.39 6.05
N GLY A 30 -19.99 -8.49 5.36
CA GLY A 30 -19.51 -9.75 4.78
C GLY A 30 -18.47 -10.54 5.56
N GLY A 31 -18.07 -10.05 6.74
CA GLY A 31 -17.03 -10.68 7.55
C GLY A 31 -15.66 -10.75 6.87
N ASN A 32 -14.76 -11.59 7.42
CA ASN A 32 -13.37 -11.66 6.96
C ASN A 32 -13.23 -12.18 5.52
N MET A 33 -14.09 -13.11 5.11
CA MET A 33 -14.06 -13.64 3.75
C MET A 33 -14.32 -12.55 2.71
N ALA A 34 -15.33 -11.70 2.92
CA ALA A 34 -15.59 -10.59 2.02
C ALA A 34 -14.48 -9.55 2.03
N ARG A 35 -13.96 -9.20 3.22
CA ARG A 35 -12.84 -8.26 3.37
C ARG A 35 -11.60 -8.72 2.62
N ASN A 36 -11.26 -10.00 2.71
CA ASN A 36 -10.11 -10.57 2.03
C ASN A 36 -10.31 -10.58 0.50
N SER A 37 -11.51 -10.86 0.02
CA SER A 37 -11.82 -10.76 -1.41
C SER A 37 -11.76 -9.32 -1.92
N ILE A 38 -12.26 -8.34 -1.14
CA ILE A 38 -12.12 -6.91 -1.44
C ILE A 38 -10.65 -6.51 -1.54
N ALA A 39 -9.86 -6.89 -0.53
CA ALA A 39 -8.44 -6.55 -0.46
C ALA A 39 -7.66 -7.09 -1.65
N ARG A 40 -7.83 -8.38 -1.99
CA ARG A 40 -7.14 -8.99 -3.13
C ARG A 40 -7.58 -8.34 -4.45
N LEU A 41 -8.86 -8.49 -4.80
CA LEU A 41 -9.32 -8.18 -6.15
C LEU A 41 -9.35 -6.67 -6.45
N TRP A 42 -9.86 -5.84 -5.53
CA TRP A 42 -10.08 -4.41 -5.81
C TRP A 42 -9.06 -3.48 -5.18
N LEU A 43 -8.37 -3.88 -4.11
CA LEU A 43 -7.36 -3.02 -3.47
C LEU A 43 -5.92 -3.35 -3.86
N SER A 44 -5.64 -4.47 -4.52
CA SER A 44 -4.26 -4.87 -4.85
C SER A 44 -4.00 -5.36 -6.27
N GLU A 45 -5.01 -5.86 -6.99
CA GLU A 45 -4.83 -6.46 -8.33
C GLU A 45 -5.35 -5.59 -9.46
N GLY A 46 -4.90 -5.77 -10.70
CA GLY A 46 -5.47 -5.11 -11.89
C GLY A 46 -4.97 -3.68 -12.15
N ILE A 47 -5.49 -3.06 -13.21
CA ILE A 47 -5.10 -1.69 -13.59
C ILE A 47 -5.74 -0.69 -12.63
N PRO A 48 -4.97 0.19 -11.99
CA PRO A 48 -5.53 1.23 -11.14
C PRO A 48 -6.34 2.28 -11.91
N TYR A 49 -7.35 2.86 -11.26
CA TYR A 49 -8.20 3.90 -11.85
C TYR A 49 -7.40 5.08 -12.42
N ALA A 50 -6.35 5.52 -11.71
CA ALA A 50 -5.49 6.61 -12.16
C ALA A 50 -4.84 6.38 -13.53
N PHE A 51 -4.72 5.11 -13.95
CA PHE A 51 -4.10 4.70 -15.21
C PHE A 51 -5.09 4.02 -16.17
N LYS A 52 -6.40 4.12 -15.91
CA LYS A 52 -7.43 3.45 -16.72
C LYS A 52 -7.39 3.82 -18.20
N GLU A 53 -7.02 5.06 -18.51
CA GLU A 53 -6.92 5.58 -19.89
C GLU A 53 -5.59 5.20 -20.57
N SER A 54 -4.56 4.84 -19.78
CA SER A 54 -3.26 4.40 -20.30
C SER A 54 -2.63 3.34 -19.38
N PRO A 55 -3.08 2.08 -19.46
CA PRO A 55 -2.53 0.99 -18.65
C PRO A 55 -1.02 0.77 -18.83
N ILE A 56 -0.50 1.08 -20.02
CA ILE A 56 0.93 0.98 -20.31
C ILE A 56 1.76 1.96 -19.47
N LEU A 57 1.23 3.16 -19.16
CA LEU A 57 1.91 4.12 -18.30
C LEU A 57 2.11 3.58 -16.89
N TYR A 58 1.16 2.79 -16.38
CA TYR A 58 1.32 2.11 -15.09
C TYR A 58 2.48 1.11 -15.13
N ASP A 59 2.62 0.38 -16.22
CA ASP A 59 3.72 -0.56 -16.41
C ASP A 59 5.09 0.14 -16.51
N GLU A 60 5.15 1.24 -17.26
CA GLU A 60 6.36 2.06 -17.39
C GLU A 60 6.81 2.64 -16.05
N ILE A 61 5.89 3.14 -15.21
CA ILE A 61 6.22 3.66 -13.88
C ILE A 61 6.80 2.55 -13.00
N ARG A 62 6.19 1.35 -13.01
CA ARG A 62 6.69 0.21 -12.23
C ARG A 62 8.05 -0.25 -12.75
N SER A 63 8.26 -0.28 -14.06
CA SER A 63 9.53 -0.63 -14.69
C SER A 63 10.63 0.40 -14.41
N TRP A 64 10.28 1.67 -14.29
CA TRP A 64 11.24 2.69 -13.89
C TRP A 64 11.61 2.59 -12.40
N LEU A 65 10.61 2.41 -11.52
CA LEU A 65 10.83 2.25 -10.08
C LEU A 65 11.58 0.96 -9.74
N SER A 66 11.30 -0.14 -10.44
CA SER A 66 11.96 -1.43 -10.23
C SER A 66 13.48 -1.34 -10.37
N VAL A 67 13.96 -0.63 -11.39
CA VAL A 67 15.40 -0.40 -11.62
C VAL A 67 16.01 0.45 -10.50
N LYS A 68 15.28 1.44 -9.98
CA LYS A 68 15.77 2.33 -8.92
C LYS A 68 15.81 1.67 -7.55
N LEU A 69 14.86 0.78 -7.29
CA LEU A 69 14.68 0.13 -6.01
C LEU A 69 15.27 -1.27 -5.97
N ASP A 70 15.67 -1.83 -7.12
CA ASP A 70 16.15 -3.20 -7.27
C ASP A 70 15.12 -4.22 -6.73
N VAL A 71 13.91 -4.15 -7.31
CA VAL A 71 12.76 -5.02 -7.02
C VAL A 71 12.11 -5.45 -8.33
N ASP A 72 11.28 -6.50 -8.34
CA ASP A 72 10.51 -6.85 -9.54
C ASP A 72 9.36 -5.83 -9.75
N PRO A 73 9.07 -5.37 -10.99
CA PRO A 73 7.92 -4.49 -11.25
C PRO A 73 6.58 -5.01 -10.70
N LYS A 74 6.40 -6.33 -10.55
CA LYS A 74 5.21 -6.96 -9.97
C LYS A 74 5.13 -6.85 -8.46
N GLU A 75 6.24 -6.56 -7.78
CA GLU A 75 6.25 -6.28 -6.34
C GLU A 75 5.74 -4.86 -6.05
N ILE A 76 5.61 -4.00 -7.07
CA ILE A 76 5.12 -2.63 -6.97
C ILE A 76 3.63 -2.59 -7.34
N SER A 77 2.81 -2.07 -6.43
CA SER A 77 1.38 -1.88 -6.66
C SER A 77 0.89 -0.55 -6.10
N MET A 78 -0.37 -0.22 -6.37
CA MET A 78 -1.00 1.04 -5.96
C MET A 78 -2.23 0.79 -5.10
N THR A 79 -2.40 1.62 -4.08
CA THR A 79 -3.56 1.63 -3.17
C THR A 79 -4.21 3.03 -3.18
N GLY A 80 -5.10 3.28 -2.22
CA GLY A 80 -5.72 4.58 -2.04
C GLY A 80 -6.75 4.93 -3.12
N SER A 81 -7.05 6.22 -3.26
CA SER A 81 -8.07 6.70 -4.19
C SER A 81 -7.67 6.51 -5.65
N GLY A 82 -6.36 6.55 -5.97
CA GLY A 82 -5.87 6.25 -7.30
C GLY A 82 -6.10 4.79 -7.73
N ARG A 83 -6.18 3.84 -6.78
CA ARG A 83 -6.45 2.43 -7.09
C ARG A 83 -7.88 2.21 -7.57
N ILE A 84 -8.87 2.69 -6.82
CA ILE A 84 -10.29 2.41 -7.07
C ILE A 84 -11.08 3.58 -7.68
N GLY A 85 -10.49 4.77 -7.78
CA GLY A 85 -11.11 5.98 -8.32
C GLY A 85 -11.84 6.84 -7.28
N GLN A 86 -11.93 6.39 -6.03
CA GLN A 86 -12.57 7.10 -4.93
C GLN A 86 -11.83 6.86 -3.61
N SER A 87 -11.88 7.82 -2.69
CA SER A 87 -11.32 7.65 -1.35
C SER A 87 -12.15 6.66 -0.52
N LEU A 88 -11.46 5.71 0.14
CA LEU A 88 -12.03 4.84 1.18
C LEU A 88 -11.79 5.36 2.61
N ALA A 89 -11.09 6.49 2.77
CA ALA A 89 -10.84 7.07 4.08
C ALA A 89 -12.17 7.50 4.72
N PRO A 90 -12.44 7.18 6.00
CA PRO A 90 -13.73 7.47 6.65
C PRO A 90 -14.19 8.92 6.54
N SER A 91 -13.27 9.88 6.66
CA SER A 91 -13.57 11.32 6.60
C SER A 91 -13.83 11.87 5.19
N LYS A 92 -13.46 11.12 4.15
CA LYS A 92 -13.53 11.53 2.74
C LYS A 92 -14.15 10.45 1.85
N LEU A 93 -14.95 9.55 2.44
CA LEU A 93 -15.47 8.38 1.73
C LEU A 93 -16.23 8.79 0.46
N GLY A 94 -15.88 8.18 -0.67
CA GLY A 94 -16.52 8.45 -1.96
C GLY A 94 -16.04 9.71 -2.68
N THR A 95 -15.09 10.45 -2.11
CA THR A 95 -14.46 11.58 -2.82
C THR A 95 -13.73 11.05 -4.05
N ASN A 96 -14.05 11.58 -5.22
CA ASN A 96 -13.46 11.14 -6.49
C ASN A 96 -11.96 11.47 -6.56
N PHE A 97 -11.20 10.52 -7.13
CA PHE A 97 -9.83 10.76 -7.55
C PHE A 97 -9.79 11.80 -8.67
N ASN A 98 -8.82 12.71 -8.61
CA ASN A 98 -8.65 13.80 -9.57
C ASN A 98 -7.17 14.20 -9.69
N GLU A 99 -6.88 15.18 -10.52
CA GLU A 99 -5.53 15.68 -10.80
C GLU A 99 -4.78 16.25 -9.59
N LYS A 100 -5.48 16.55 -8.50
CA LYS A 100 -4.90 17.02 -7.23
C LYS A 100 -4.72 15.90 -6.21
N SER A 101 -5.09 14.67 -6.56
CA SER A 101 -4.96 13.50 -5.69
C SER A 101 -3.57 12.90 -5.80
N ASP A 102 -3.01 12.48 -4.67
CA ASP A 102 -1.73 11.78 -4.61
C ASP A 102 -1.84 10.36 -5.18
N LEU A 103 -0.70 9.79 -5.56
CA LEU A 103 -0.58 8.38 -5.95
C LEU A 103 0.07 7.60 -4.80
N ASP A 104 -0.70 6.70 -4.18
CA ASP A 104 -0.24 5.88 -3.06
C ASP A 104 0.32 4.54 -3.54
N LEU A 105 1.63 4.45 -3.72
CA LEU A 105 2.32 3.22 -4.10
C LEU A 105 2.77 2.42 -2.88
N PHE A 106 2.80 1.10 -3.01
CA PHE A 106 3.38 0.21 -2.01
C PHE A 106 4.19 -0.90 -2.70
N ILE A 107 5.13 -1.47 -1.95
CA ILE A 107 6.04 -2.50 -2.44
C ILE A 107 5.99 -3.69 -1.49
N ILE A 108 5.79 -4.88 -2.05
CA ILE A 108 5.87 -6.14 -1.31
C ILE A 108 7.07 -6.90 -1.83
N SER A 109 8.22 -6.70 -1.19
CA SER A 109 9.48 -7.36 -1.56
C SER A 109 10.28 -7.75 -0.32
N GLU A 110 10.56 -9.06 -0.20
CA GLU A 110 11.38 -9.61 0.89
C GLU A 110 12.82 -9.08 0.81
N ASN A 111 13.38 -9.00 -0.40
CA ASN A 111 14.73 -8.50 -0.61
C ASN A 111 14.87 -7.03 -0.18
N LEU A 112 13.94 -6.17 -0.61
CA LEU A 112 13.96 -4.76 -0.23
C LEU A 112 13.79 -4.58 1.29
N LEU A 113 12.87 -5.33 1.90
CA LEU A 113 12.65 -5.28 3.34
C LEU A 113 13.92 -5.66 4.12
N GLU A 114 14.65 -6.68 3.66
CA GLU A 114 15.88 -7.10 4.32
C GLU A 114 17.02 -6.09 4.16
N ARG A 115 17.16 -5.45 2.98
CA ARG A 115 18.10 -4.34 2.80
C ARG A 115 17.78 -3.16 3.71
N LEU A 116 16.50 -2.77 3.80
CA LEU A 116 16.05 -1.71 4.71
C LEU A 116 16.33 -2.07 6.19
N ARG A 117 16.19 -3.35 6.56
CA ARG A 117 16.50 -3.84 7.91
C ARG A 117 17.99 -3.70 8.22
N GLN A 118 18.86 -4.02 7.26
CA GLN A 118 20.30 -3.88 7.40
C GLN A 118 20.70 -2.41 7.54
N ASP A 119 20.14 -1.53 6.70
CA ASP A 119 20.36 -0.09 6.78
C ASP A 119 19.88 0.47 8.12
N PHE A 120 18.70 0.07 8.58
CA PHE A 120 18.18 0.47 9.89
C PHE A 120 19.08 0.02 11.03
N ASN A 121 19.52 -1.25 11.03
CA ASN A 121 20.40 -1.77 12.09
C ASN A 121 21.78 -1.07 12.10
N ALA A 122 22.32 -0.76 10.92
CA ALA A 122 23.58 -0.05 10.81
C ALA A 122 23.43 1.40 11.31
N TRP A 123 22.37 2.08 10.90
CA TRP A 123 22.05 3.43 11.36
C TRP A 123 21.78 3.46 12.87
N SER A 124 20.97 2.53 13.40
CA SER A 124 20.61 2.47 14.82
C SER A 124 21.84 2.27 15.69
N PHE A 125 22.70 1.32 15.33
CA PHE A 125 23.95 1.07 16.03
C PHE A 125 24.85 2.31 16.04
N ASN A 126 25.01 2.97 14.90
CA ASN A 126 25.84 4.18 14.81
C ASN A 126 25.26 5.34 15.64
N PHE A 127 23.94 5.49 15.69
CA PHE A 127 23.29 6.53 16.48
C PHE A 127 23.38 6.24 17.98
N GLU A 128 23.06 5.02 18.42
CA GLU A 128 23.12 4.60 19.83
C GLU A 128 24.55 4.60 20.38
N SER A 129 25.55 4.33 19.53
CA SER A 129 26.97 4.41 19.87
C SER A 129 27.57 5.82 19.70
N ALA A 130 26.74 6.83 19.44
CA ALA A 130 27.14 8.24 19.26
C ALA A 130 28.19 8.48 18.15
N ARG A 131 28.28 7.58 17.16
CA ARG A 131 29.17 7.73 15.99
C ARG A 131 28.62 8.71 14.95
N ILE A 132 27.29 8.88 14.93
CA ILE A 132 26.58 9.89 14.15
C ILE A 132 25.74 10.74 15.10
N GLN A 133 25.54 11.99 14.74
CA GLN A 133 24.74 12.93 15.52
C GLN A 133 23.70 13.61 14.62
N PRO A 134 22.49 13.84 15.14
CA PRO A 134 21.47 14.61 14.44
C PRO A 134 21.92 16.07 14.28
N ARG A 135 21.47 16.71 13.19
CA ARG A 135 21.82 18.10 12.84
C ARG A 135 21.09 19.13 13.69
N ASN A 136 19.97 18.75 14.30
CA ASN A 136 19.13 19.60 15.13
C ASN A 136 18.20 18.74 16.01
N GLU A 137 17.56 19.39 17.00
CA GLU A 137 16.65 18.75 17.96
C GLU A 137 15.46 18.04 17.28
N ARG A 138 14.98 18.58 16.14
CA ARG A 138 13.89 17.97 15.40
C ARG A 138 14.30 16.63 14.78
N GLU A 139 15.47 16.58 14.16
CA GLU A 139 16.03 15.35 13.62
C GLU A 139 16.30 14.33 14.72
N GLU A 140 16.82 14.78 15.86
CA GLU A 140 17.02 13.93 17.04
C GLU A 140 15.70 13.29 17.51
N GLY A 141 14.62 14.08 17.56
CA GLY A 141 13.28 13.59 17.89
C GLY A 141 12.82 12.47 16.95
N PHE A 142 12.94 12.68 15.64
CA PHE A 142 12.59 11.65 14.65
C PHE A 142 13.45 10.40 14.76
N TRP A 143 14.75 10.56 15.00
CA TRP A 143 15.66 9.43 15.15
C TRP A 143 15.32 8.60 16.39
N LYS A 144 15.02 9.23 17.53
CA LYS A 144 14.56 8.52 18.73
C LYS A 144 13.23 7.81 18.51
N ASP A 145 12.28 8.45 17.84
CA ASP A 145 10.98 7.83 17.51
C ASP A 145 11.13 6.62 16.58
N ASN A 146 12.03 6.71 15.59
CA ASN A 146 12.32 5.62 14.67
C ASN A 146 12.98 4.44 15.39
N LEU A 147 13.91 4.67 16.31
CA LEU A 147 14.50 3.61 17.14
C LEU A 147 13.43 2.86 17.94
N LEU A 148 12.49 3.59 18.56
CA LEU A 148 11.43 3.00 19.38
C LEU A 148 10.47 2.11 18.56
N ARG A 149 10.22 2.44 17.30
CA ARG A 149 9.21 1.77 16.47
C ARG A 149 9.78 0.77 15.47
N GLY A 150 10.97 1.04 14.93
CA GLY A 150 11.53 0.31 13.79
C GLY A 150 11.61 -1.19 14.02
N HIS A 151 12.14 -1.64 15.16
CA HIS A 151 12.20 -3.08 15.49
C HIS A 151 10.82 -3.76 15.49
N SER A 152 9.78 -3.04 15.94
CA SER A 152 8.40 -3.55 15.95
C SER A 152 7.79 -3.62 14.55
N TYR A 153 8.11 -2.66 13.68
CA TYR A 153 7.64 -2.68 12.28
C TYR A 153 8.29 -3.81 11.51
N PHE A 154 9.61 -3.91 11.61
CA PHE A 154 10.39 -4.94 10.92
C PHE A 154 10.03 -6.37 11.36
N SER A 155 9.63 -6.58 12.63
CA SER A 155 9.16 -7.91 13.09
C SER A 155 7.78 -8.28 12.55
N LYS A 156 7.00 -7.29 12.08
CA LYS A 156 5.68 -7.48 11.45
C LYS A 156 5.73 -7.48 9.93
N GLY A 157 6.92 -7.36 9.33
CA GLY A 157 7.10 -7.28 7.88
C GLY A 157 6.86 -5.89 7.29
N PHE A 158 6.90 -4.84 8.10
CA PHE A 158 6.73 -3.45 7.67
C PHE A 158 8.01 -2.64 7.90
N PHE A 159 8.11 -1.54 7.19
CA PHE A 159 9.05 -0.46 7.44
C PHE A 159 8.27 0.86 7.53
#